data_AF-A0A9D5XXC9-F1
#
_entry.id   AF-A0A9D5XXC9-F1
#
_cell.length_a   1.000
_cell.length_b   1.000
_cell.length_c   1.000
_cell.angle_alpha   90.00
_cell.angle_beta   90.00
_cell.angle_gamma   90.00
#
_symmetry.space_group_name_H-M   'P 1'
#
loop_
_entity.id
_entity.type
_entity.pdbx_description
1 polymer ?
#
loop_
_entity_poly.entity_id
_entity_poly.type
_entity_poly.pdbx_seq_one_letter_code
_entity_poly.pdbx_strand_id
1 'polypeptide(L)'
;MFFVITVLVVVTLVVVFTYSRFNIFPQLVTSNLASKEKKAFPEIDEAQLSESQVKLISILKAEYALNPTGTKYSEGVSEAWCADFVSWVFMKANRPFKNPHSGSWRIPGTYTLREYYESTDKLRLASSDYVSKVGDILLYDNPSPFGQHTNVVLKNDNGIVTTIGGNEPGGIRIVEHTPKSDPGFIGYGVF
;
A
#
# COMPACT_ATOMS: atom_id res chain seq x y z
N MET A 1 6.47 37.84 26.07
CA MET A 1 6.79 37.85 24.62
C MET A 1 7.55 36.60 24.19
N PHE A 2 8.65 36.23 24.85
CA PHE A 2 9.40 34.98 24.58
C PHE A 2 8.54 33.71 24.61
N PHE A 3 7.68 33.55 25.61
CA PHE A 3 6.85 32.35 25.75
C PHE A 3 5.88 32.12 24.57
N VAL A 4 5.28 33.19 24.05
CA VAL A 4 4.34 33.13 22.92
C VAL A 4 5.07 32.77 21.62
N ILE A 5 6.27 33.32 21.43
CA ILE A 5 7.12 33.00 20.27
C ILE A 5 7.57 31.54 20.32
N THR A 6 7.98 31.03 21.49
CA THR A 6 8.36 29.62 21.64
C THR A 6 7.20 28.68 21.34
N VAL A 7 5.99 28.97 21.83
CA VAL A 7 4.80 28.14 21.53
C VAL A 7 4.48 28.15 20.04
N LEU A 8 4.51 29.31 19.38
CA LEU A 8 4.27 29.40 17.93
C LEU A 8 5.30 28.63 17.11
N VAL A 9 6.59 28.69 17.47
CA VAL A 9 7.65 27.93 16.81
C VAL A 9 7.45 26.44 17.01
N VAL A 10 7.12 25.99 18.21
CA VAL A 10 6.86 24.57 18.50
C VAL A 10 5.63 24.09 17.72
N VAL A 11 4.53 24.84 17.72
CA VAL A 11 3.33 24.48 16.95
C VAL A 11 3.64 24.41 15.46
N THR A 12 4.40 25.38 14.93
CA THR A 12 4.76 25.39 13.51
C THR A 12 5.66 24.20 13.15
N LEU A 13 6.65 23.89 13.99
CA LEU A 13 7.52 22.73 13.79
C LEU A 13 6.73 21.41 13.91
N VAL A 14 5.79 21.32 14.84
CA VAL A 14 4.90 20.15 14.96
C VAL A 14 4.01 20.02 13.74
N VAL A 15 3.44 21.11 13.22
CA VAL A 15 2.65 21.12 11.99
C VAL A 15 3.51 20.71 10.80
N VAL A 16 4.66 21.35 10.59
CA VAL A 16 5.59 21.03 9.50
C VAL A 16 6.07 19.58 9.59
N PHE A 17 6.40 19.10 10.79
CA PHE A 17 6.78 17.71 11.01
C PHE A 17 5.61 16.76 10.77
N THR A 18 4.39 17.13 11.16
CA THR A 18 3.17 16.32 10.96
C THR A 18 2.85 16.15 9.47
N TYR A 19 3.05 17.21 8.68
CA TYR A 19 2.84 17.21 7.23
C TYR A 19 4.12 16.89 6.42
N SER A 20 5.23 16.58 7.09
CA SER A 20 6.49 16.21 6.45
C SER A 20 6.44 14.77 5.99
N ARG A 21 7.04 14.49 4.82
CA ARG A 21 7.30 13.14 4.30
C ARG A 21 8.12 12.23 5.25
N PHE A 22 8.70 12.79 6.32
CA PHE A 22 9.45 12.07 7.34
C PHE A 22 8.64 11.78 8.62
N ASN A 23 7.33 12.05 8.62
CA ASN A 23 6.50 11.86 9.80
C ASN A 23 6.24 10.38 10.11
N ILE A 24 6.94 9.85 11.11
CA ILE A 24 6.76 8.47 11.62
C ILE A 24 5.71 8.37 12.76
N PHE A 25 5.21 9.49 13.28
CA PHE A 25 4.27 9.50 14.40
C PHE A 25 2.93 8.79 14.13
N PRO A 26 2.30 8.94 12.94
CA PRO A 26 1.07 8.21 12.64
C PRO A 26 1.28 6.69 12.72
N GLN A 27 2.44 6.21 12.28
CA GLN A 27 2.83 4.81 12.33
C GLN A 27 2.98 4.31 13.77
N LEU A 28 3.59 5.12 14.66
CA LEU A 28 3.80 4.78 16.08
C LEU A 28 2.53 4.81 16.93
N VAL A 29 1.60 5.73 16.66
CA VAL A 29 0.31 5.80 17.38
C VAL A 29 -0.64 4.71 16.88
N THR A 30 -0.66 4.46 15.58
CA THR A 30 -1.47 3.37 15.00
C THR A 30 -0.97 1.99 15.43
N SER A 31 0.34 1.80 15.60
CA SER A 31 0.89 0.51 16.07
C SER A 31 0.54 0.19 17.53
N ASN A 32 0.49 1.20 18.41
CA ASN A 32 0.15 1.00 19.83
C ASN A 32 -1.37 0.86 20.08
N LEU A 33 -2.22 1.45 19.24
CA LEU A 33 -3.69 1.31 19.34
C LEU A 33 -4.26 0.15 18.52
N ALA A 34 -3.52 -0.34 17.52
CA ALA A 34 -3.87 -1.55 16.80
C ALA A 34 -3.50 -2.82 17.60
N SER A 35 -4.03 -2.94 18.82
CA SER A 35 -4.36 -4.25 19.38
C SER A 35 -5.46 -4.85 18.50
N LYS A 36 -5.10 -5.40 17.34
CA LYS A 36 -6.08 -5.63 16.28
C LYS A 36 -5.88 -7.03 15.76
N GLU A 37 -6.82 -7.91 16.12
CA GLU A 37 -6.91 -9.30 15.69
C GLU A 37 -6.47 -9.48 14.23
N LYS A 38 -5.76 -10.57 13.98
CA LYS A 38 -5.43 -11.00 12.63
C LYS A 38 -6.75 -11.37 11.93
N LYS A 39 -7.21 -10.51 11.01
CA LYS A 39 -8.40 -10.79 10.18
C LYS A 39 -8.21 -12.12 9.45
N ALA A 40 -9.29 -12.90 9.28
CA ALA A 40 -9.23 -14.06 8.40
C ALA A 40 -8.99 -13.61 6.95
N PHE A 41 -8.30 -14.44 6.18
CA PHE A 41 -8.21 -14.23 4.73
C PHE A 41 -9.61 -14.41 4.14
N PRO A 42 -10.16 -13.43 3.40
CA PRO A 42 -11.52 -13.50 2.91
C PRO A 42 -11.68 -14.61 1.89
N GLU A 43 -12.88 -15.18 1.82
CA GLU A 43 -13.27 -16.03 0.69
C GLU A 43 -13.36 -15.18 -0.58
N ILE A 44 -12.75 -15.66 -1.66
CA ILE A 44 -12.70 -14.97 -2.96
C ILE A 44 -13.27 -15.94 -3.99
N ASP A 45 -14.23 -15.48 -4.78
CA ASP A 45 -14.77 -16.26 -5.89
C ASP A 45 -13.73 -16.34 -7.03
N GLU A 46 -12.99 -17.44 -7.08
CA GLU A 46 -11.97 -17.68 -8.08
C GLU A 46 -12.55 -18.01 -9.47
N ALA A 47 -13.84 -18.32 -9.59
CA ALA A 47 -14.45 -18.73 -10.86
C ALA A 47 -14.43 -17.62 -11.93
N GLN A 48 -14.37 -16.36 -11.50
CA GLN A 48 -14.33 -15.18 -12.38
C GLN A 48 -12.91 -14.59 -12.51
N LEU A 49 -11.90 -15.23 -11.91
CA LEU A 49 -10.53 -14.73 -11.92
C LEU A 49 -9.72 -15.31 -13.08
N SER A 50 -8.83 -14.49 -13.63
CA SER A 50 -7.78 -14.97 -14.53
C SER A 50 -6.79 -15.88 -13.79
N GLU A 51 -6.08 -16.74 -14.52
CA GLU A 51 -5.05 -17.62 -13.95
C GLU A 51 -4.01 -16.86 -13.12
N SER A 52 -3.57 -15.68 -13.58
CA SER A 52 -2.64 -14.84 -12.83
C SER A 52 -3.24 -14.26 -11.55
N GLN A 53 -4.54 -13.94 -11.53
CA GLN A 53 -5.22 -13.49 -10.32
C GLN A 53 -5.37 -14.63 -9.32
N VAL A 54 -5.76 -15.83 -9.76
CA VAL A 54 -5.80 -17.04 -8.90
C VAL A 54 -4.43 -17.31 -8.29
N LYS A 55 -3.38 -17.25 -9.10
CA LYS A 55 -2.00 -17.42 -8.63
C LYS A 55 -1.60 -16.35 -7.61
N LEU A 56 -1.93 -15.08 -7.89
CA LEU A 56 -1.70 -13.97 -6.96
C LEU A 56 -2.39 -14.21 -5.62
N ILE A 57 -3.67 -14.59 -5.61
CA ILE A 57 -4.43 -14.86 -4.38
C ILE A 57 -3.80 -15.99 -3.58
N SER A 58 -3.41 -17.09 -4.23
CA SER A 58 -2.72 -18.21 -3.58
C SER A 58 -1.41 -17.77 -2.90
N ILE A 59 -0.60 -16.96 -3.58
CA ILE A 59 0.64 -16.39 -3.03
C ILE A 59 0.32 -15.48 -1.83
N LEU A 60 -0.63 -14.55 -1.98
CA LEU A 60 -1.01 -13.63 -0.92
C LEU A 60 -1.51 -14.37 0.33
N LYS A 61 -2.30 -15.43 0.15
CA LYS A 61 -2.79 -16.28 1.25
C LYS A 61 -1.64 -16.97 1.99
N ALA A 62 -0.66 -17.51 1.27
CA ALA A 62 0.52 -18.14 1.85
C ALA A 62 1.42 -17.13 2.59
N GLU A 63 1.69 -15.98 1.98
CA GLU A 63 2.51 -14.93 2.58
C GLU A 63 1.82 -14.33 3.82
N TYR A 64 0.50 -14.16 3.80
CA TYR A 64 -0.26 -13.72 4.96
C TYR A 64 -0.23 -14.72 6.13
N ALA A 65 -0.24 -16.02 5.82
CA ALA A 65 -0.15 -17.06 6.83
C ALA A 65 1.23 -17.06 7.51
N LEU A 66 2.30 -17.00 6.71
CA LEU A 66 3.70 -17.04 7.19
C LEU A 66 4.16 -15.73 7.83
N ASN A 67 3.64 -14.60 7.35
CA ASN A 67 4.02 -13.23 7.72
C ASN A 67 5.56 -13.00 7.85
N PRO A 68 6.36 -13.24 6.79
CA PRO A 68 7.82 -13.04 6.82
C PRO A 68 8.22 -11.59 7.04
N THR A 69 9.49 -11.37 7.40
CA THR A 69 10.07 -10.02 7.50
C THR A 69 10.20 -9.35 6.13
N GLY A 70 10.13 -8.02 6.12
CA GLY A 70 10.20 -7.21 4.89
C GLY A 70 11.43 -7.46 4.02
N THR A 71 12.56 -7.81 4.65
CA THR A 71 13.83 -8.17 4.00
C THR A 71 13.70 -9.31 2.99
N LYS A 72 12.68 -10.18 3.10
CA LYS A 72 12.38 -11.19 2.09
C LYS A 72 12.01 -10.57 0.73
N TYR A 73 11.27 -9.46 0.76
CA TYR A 73 10.73 -8.80 -0.44
C TYR A 73 11.67 -7.71 -0.97
N SER A 74 12.41 -7.05 -0.08
CA SER A 74 13.37 -5.99 -0.39
C SER A 74 14.80 -6.48 -0.64
N GLU A 75 14.97 -7.74 -1.05
CA GLU A 75 16.29 -8.33 -1.39
C GLU A 75 17.34 -8.19 -0.26
N GLY A 76 16.90 -8.27 1.00
CA GLY A 76 17.75 -8.15 2.19
C GLY A 76 17.91 -6.72 2.72
N VAL A 77 17.39 -5.71 2.04
CA VAL A 77 17.51 -4.29 2.44
C VAL A 77 16.50 -3.95 3.54
N SER A 78 16.95 -3.23 4.57
CA SER A 78 16.08 -2.72 5.64
C SER A 78 15.47 -1.38 5.24
N GLU A 79 14.27 -1.40 4.66
CA GLU A 79 13.55 -0.21 4.17
C GLU A 79 12.03 -0.40 4.26
N ALA A 80 11.26 0.64 3.93
CA ALA A 80 9.82 0.51 3.73
C ALA A 80 9.56 -0.37 2.49
N TRP A 81 8.78 -1.44 2.67
CA TRP A 81 8.75 -2.56 1.72
C TRP A 81 7.35 -2.85 1.15
N CYS A 82 6.42 -1.88 1.20
CA CYS A 82 5.07 -2.06 0.65
C CYS A 82 5.08 -2.27 -0.87
N ALA A 83 5.81 -1.43 -1.62
CA ALA A 83 5.95 -1.58 -3.06
C ALA A 83 6.85 -2.78 -3.44
N ASP A 84 7.82 -3.15 -2.59
CA ASP A 84 8.57 -4.40 -2.75
C ASP A 84 7.70 -5.63 -2.64
N PHE A 85 6.83 -5.69 -1.63
CA PHE A 85 5.88 -6.77 -1.46
C PHE A 85 4.99 -6.92 -2.69
N VAL A 86 4.40 -5.82 -3.17
CA VAL A 86 3.59 -5.80 -4.40
C VAL A 86 4.42 -6.29 -5.60
N SER A 87 5.61 -5.73 -5.83
CA SER A 87 6.49 -6.13 -6.93
C SER A 87 6.80 -7.63 -6.91
N TRP A 88 7.07 -8.16 -5.71
CA TRP A 88 7.42 -9.57 -5.52
C TRP A 88 6.24 -10.50 -5.78
N VAL A 89 5.05 -10.21 -5.24
CA VAL A 89 3.87 -11.07 -5.44
C VAL A 89 3.38 -11.01 -6.90
N PHE A 90 3.50 -9.86 -7.56
CA PHE A 90 3.19 -9.70 -8.99
C PHE A 90 4.16 -10.50 -9.87
N MET A 91 5.46 -10.44 -9.59
CA MET A 91 6.47 -11.27 -10.27
C MET A 91 6.17 -12.76 -10.10
N LYS A 92 5.88 -13.21 -8.87
CA LYS A 92 5.50 -14.61 -8.60
C LYS A 92 4.20 -15.02 -9.27
N ALA A 93 3.27 -14.09 -9.46
CA ALA A 93 2.02 -14.26 -10.20
C ALA A 93 2.19 -14.19 -11.73
N ASN A 94 3.42 -14.24 -12.27
CA ASN A 94 3.74 -14.14 -13.69
C ASN A 94 3.35 -12.80 -14.34
N ARG A 95 3.27 -11.72 -13.54
CA ARG A 95 3.04 -10.35 -14.01
C ARG A 95 4.11 -9.41 -13.47
N PRO A 96 5.41 -9.66 -13.75
CA PRO A 96 6.47 -8.81 -13.25
C PRO A 96 6.28 -7.37 -13.76
N PHE A 97 6.52 -6.40 -12.90
CA PHE A 97 6.67 -5.02 -13.34
C PHE A 97 7.94 -4.85 -14.17
N LYS A 98 8.11 -3.66 -14.74
CA LYS A 98 9.36 -3.25 -15.35
C LYS A 98 9.71 -1.88 -14.79
N ASN A 99 10.66 -1.86 -13.87
CA ASN A 99 11.12 -0.64 -13.22
C ASN A 99 11.54 0.37 -14.29
N PRO A 100 10.96 1.59 -14.31
CA PRO A 100 11.25 2.57 -15.35
C PRO A 100 12.70 3.06 -15.34
N HIS A 101 13.39 2.96 -14.19
CA HIS A 101 14.76 3.46 -14.02
C HIS A 101 15.84 2.38 -14.19
N SER A 102 15.52 1.10 -13.93
CA SER A 102 16.50 0.00 -13.99
C SER A 102 16.13 -1.15 -14.94
N GLY A 103 14.88 -1.22 -15.41
CA GLY A 103 14.36 -2.34 -16.18
C GLY A 103 14.11 -3.64 -15.38
N SER A 104 14.48 -3.68 -14.09
CA SER A 104 14.25 -4.83 -13.20
C SER A 104 12.76 -5.05 -12.91
N TRP A 105 12.37 -6.24 -12.45
CA TRP A 105 11.01 -6.50 -11.97
C TRP A 105 10.69 -5.75 -10.68
N ARG A 106 11.72 -5.43 -9.88
CA ARG A 106 11.58 -4.84 -8.56
C ARG A 106 11.37 -3.33 -8.64
N ILE A 107 10.27 -2.85 -8.07
CA ILE A 107 10.01 -1.42 -7.85
C ILE A 107 9.88 -1.19 -6.33
N PRO A 108 10.93 -0.65 -5.68
CA PRO A 108 10.95 -0.57 -4.21
C PRO A 108 10.16 0.60 -3.64
N GLY A 109 9.94 1.65 -4.43
CA GLY A 109 9.26 2.87 -4.00
C GLY A 109 7.87 3.01 -4.60
N THR A 110 6.88 3.35 -3.76
CA THR A 110 5.49 3.62 -4.19
C THR A 110 5.40 4.73 -5.23
N TYR A 111 6.24 5.78 -5.11
CA TYR A 111 6.29 6.84 -6.11
C TYR A 111 6.68 6.30 -7.50
N THR A 112 7.75 5.50 -7.58
CA THR A 112 8.19 4.87 -8.84
C THR A 112 7.18 3.84 -9.33
N LEU A 113 6.46 3.17 -8.43
CA LEU A 113 5.37 2.26 -8.80
C LEU A 113 4.23 3.02 -9.48
N ARG A 114 3.87 4.20 -8.95
CA ARG A 114 2.91 5.09 -9.61
C ARG A 114 3.40 5.50 -11.00
N GLU A 115 4.66 5.92 -11.15
CA GLU A 115 5.25 6.26 -12.46
C GLU A 115 5.13 5.09 -13.47
N TYR A 116 5.31 3.85 -13.01
CA TYR A 116 5.10 2.66 -13.84
C TYR A 116 3.65 2.52 -14.32
N TYR A 117 2.66 2.69 -13.44
CA TYR A 117 1.25 2.62 -13.82
C TYR A 117 0.83 3.78 -14.73
N GLU A 118 1.36 4.98 -14.52
CA GLU A 118 1.13 6.14 -15.39
C GLU A 118 1.71 5.90 -16.78
N SER A 119 2.97 5.48 -16.88
CA SER A 119 3.66 5.25 -18.15
C SER A 119 3.12 4.06 -18.96
N THR A 120 2.37 3.16 -18.33
CA THR A 120 1.74 2.00 -18.98
C THR A 120 0.24 2.15 -19.22
N ASP A 121 -0.32 3.34 -18.98
CA ASP A 121 -1.76 3.65 -19.10
C ASP A 121 -2.67 2.73 -18.24
N LYS A 122 -2.10 2.25 -17.12
CA LYS A 122 -2.77 1.35 -16.17
C LYS A 122 -3.20 2.04 -14.88
N LEU A 123 -2.92 3.32 -14.73
CA LEU A 123 -3.45 4.11 -13.61
C LEU A 123 -4.92 4.47 -13.88
N ARG A 124 -5.78 4.28 -12.88
CA ARG A 124 -7.15 4.79 -12.84
C ARG A 124 -7.24 5.75 -11.66
N LEU A 125 -7.33 7.04 -11.96
CA LEU A 125 -7.32 8.10 -10.95
C LEU A 125 -8.53 8.00 -10.00
N ALA A 126 -8.36 8.45 -8.76
CA ALA A 126 -9.42 8.50 -7.75
C ALA A 126 -10.65 9.32 -8.21
N SER A 127 -10.44 10.29 -9.10
CA SER A 127 -11.50 11.11 -9.72
C SER A 127 -12.32 10.37 -10.78
N SER A 128 -11.91 9.16 -11.18
CA SER A 128 -12.66 8.34 -12.14
C SER A 128 -13.76 7.52 -11.46
N ASP A 129 -14.72 7.07 -12.27
CA ASP A 129 -15.77 6.13 -11.83
C ASP A 129 -15.32 4.67 -11.85
N TYR A 130 -14.00 4.43 -11.88
CA TYR A 130 -13.45 3.08 -11.91
C TYR A 130 -13.72 2.34 -10.60
N VAL A 131 -14.23 1.11 -10.73
CA VAL A 131 -14.43 0.17 -9.62
C VAL A 131 -13.29 -0.85 -9.66
N SER A 132 -12.53 -0.91 -8.57
CA SER A 132 -11.38 -1.81 -8.45
C SER A 132 -11.78 -3.28 -8.51
N LYS A 133 -10.88 -4.08 -9.07
CA LYS A 133 -11.01 -5.54 -9.21
C LYS A 133 -9.95 -6.24 -8.38
N VAL A 134 -10.15 -7.55 -8.18
CA VAL A 134 -9.17 -8.41 -7.52
C VAL A 134 -7.80 -8.28 -8.21
N GLY A 135 -6.75 -8.05 -7.44
CA GLY A 135 -5.39 -7.91 -7.93
C GLY A 135 -4.99 -6.51 -8.36
N ASP A 136 -5.92 -5.56 -8.51
CA ASP A 136 -5.55 -4.15 -8.62
C ASP A 136 -4.79 -3.71 -7.37
N ILE A 137 -4.05 -2.60 -7.45
CA ILE A 137 -3.41 -2.02 -6.27
C ILE A 137 -4.03 -0.67 -5.94
N LEU A 138 -4.07 -0.31 -4.66
CA LEU A 138 -4.31 1.07 -4.25
C LEU A 138 -2.97 1.80 -4.18
N LEU A 139 -2.97 3.04 -4.63
CA LEU A 139 -1.82 3.94 -4.50
C LEU A 139 -2.21 5.12 -3.61
N TYR A 140 -1.38 5.39 -2.62
CA TYR A 140 -1.51 6.52 -1.71
C TYR A 140 -0.26 7.40 -1.75
N ASP A 141 -0.43 8.71 -1.59
CA ASP A 141 0.62 9.70 -1.30
C ASP A 141 0.21 10.52 -0.06
N ASN A 142 1.05 11.47 0.32
CA ASN A 142 0.71 12.49 1.30
C ASN A 142 -0.56 13.26 0.86
N PRO A 143 -1.49 13.58 1.79
CA PRO A 143 -1.36 13.54 3.25
C PRO A 143 -1.88 12.24 3.89
N SER A 144 -1.81 11.08 3.21
CA SER A 144 -2.12 9.79 3.85
C SER A 144 -1.40 9.64 5.19
N PRO A 145 -2.07 9.08 6.23
CA PRO A 145 -1.43 8.85 7.52
C PRO A 145 -0.25 7.87 7.42
N PHE A 146 -0.18 7.05 6.36
CA PHE A 146 0.95 6.14 6.11
C PHE A 146 2.00 6.73 5.16
N GLY A 147 1.86 8.02 4.79
CA GLY A 147 2.64 8.64 3.72
C GLY A 147 2.38 7.94 2.39
N GLN A 148 3.44 7.73 1.61
CA GLN A 148 3.35 6.94 0.38
C GLN A 148 3.17 5.46 0.70
N HIS A 149 2.09 4.85 0.21
CA HIS A 149 1.78 3.46 0.52
C HIS A 149 1.02 2.76 -0.61
N THR A 150 1.10 1.44 -0.64
CA THR A 150 0.36 0.62 -1.60
C THR A 150 0.01 -0.74 -1.02
N ASN A 151 -1.12 -1.28 -1.47
CA ASN A 151 -1.63 -2.60 -1.11
C ASN A 151 -2.45 -3.18 -2.25
N VAL A 152 -2.62 -4.51 -2.25
CA VAL A 152 -3.31 -5.27 -3.30
C VAL A 152 -4.77 -5.46 -2.92
N VAL A 153 -5.69 -5.25 -3.87
CA VAL A 153 -7.13 -5.47 -3.70
C VAL A 153 -7.44 -6.97 -3.66
N LEU A 154 -8.11 -7.40 -2.60
CA LEU A 154 -8.69 -8.74 -2.47
C LEU A 154 -10.16 -8.77 -2.88
N LYS A 155 -10.92 -7.72 -2.57
CA LYS A 155 -12.33 -7.57 -2.97
C LYS A 155 -12.79 -6.12 -2.85
N ASN A 156 -13.87 -5.78 -3.56
CA ASN A 156 -14.57 -4.50 -3.45
C ASN A 156 -16.07 -4.77 -3.28
N ASP A 157 -16.58 -4.50 -2.08
CA ASP A 157 -17.99 -4.67 -1.74
C ASP A 157 -18.62 -3.28 -1.59
N ASN A 158 -19.26 -2.79 -2.65
CA ASN A 158 -19.97 -1.50 -2.68
C ASN A 158 -19.12 -0.30 -2.21
N GLY A 159 -17.85 -0.24 -2.64
CA GLY A 159 -16.94 0.84 -2.28
C GLY A 159 -16.13 0.61 -1.00
N ILE A 160 -16.43 -0.46 -0.25
CA ILE A 160 -15.56 -0.97 0.82
C ILE A 160 -14.54 -1.90 0.17
N VAL A 161 -13.28 -1.44 0.11
CA VAL A 161 -12.21 -2.17 -0.55
C VAL A 161 -11.39 -2.91 0.49
N THR A 162 -11.39 -4.24 0.43
CA THR A 162 -10.52 -5.07 1.27
C THR A 162 -9.21 -5.27 0.54
N THR A 163 -8.11 -4.95 1.21
CA THR A 163 -6.76 -5.01 0.64
C THR A 163 -5.87 -5.89 1.50
N ILE A 164 -4.75 -6.31 0.93
CA ILE A 164 -3.63 -6.91 1.63
C ILE A 164 -2.35 -6.16 1.27
N GLY A 165 -1.63 -5.69 2.28
CA GLY A 165 -0.42 -4.90 2.13
C GLY A 165 0.75 -5.48 2.91
N GLY A 166 1.95 -5.22 2.39
CA GLY A 166 3.19 -5.34 3.14
C GLY A 166 3.55 -4.02 3.82
N ASN A 167 4.48 -4.04 4.78
CA ASN A 167 4.87 -2.90 5.60
C ASN A 167 3.69 -2.22 6.33
N GLU A 168 2.63 -2.99 6.57
CA GLU A 168 1.52 -2.59 7.44
C GLU A 168 1.97 -2.68 8.90
N PRO A 169 1.29 -2.01 9.85
CA PRO A 169 1.64 -2.10 11.26
C PRO A 169 1.63 -3.55 11.79
N GLY A 170 2.80 -4.18 11.93
CA GLY A 170 2.95 -5.59 12.33
C GLY A 170 3.19 -6.60 11.20
N GLY A 171 3.52 -6.15 9.98
CA GLY A 171 3.93 -7.03 8.87
C GLY A 171 2.98 -6.96 7.68
N ILE A 172 2.50 -8.12 7.23
CA ILE A 172 1.49 -8.25 6.19
C ILE A 172 0.11 -8.24 6.83
N ARG A 173 -0.78 -7.34 6.38
CA ARG A 173 -2.13 -7.20 6.96
C ARG A 173 -3.21 -7.07 5.92
N ILE A 174 -4.40 -7.53 6.32
CA ILE A 174 -5.65 -7.29 5.61
C ILE A 174 -6.35 -6.11 6.26
N VAL A 175 -6.72 -5.13 5.44
CA VAL A 175 -7.35 -3.88 5.88
C VAL A 175 -8.54 -3.58 4.98
N GLU A 176 -9.60 -3.01 5.56
CA GLU A 176 -10.71 -2.47 4.79
C GLU A 176 -10.58 -0.96 4.70
N HIS A 177 -10.81 -0.44 3.51
CA HIS A 177 -10.68 0.96 3.17
C HIS A 177 -12.00 1.47 2.60
N THR A 178 -12.24 2.77 2.74
CA THR A 178 -13.23 3.50 1.94
C THR A 178 -12.45 4.51 1.10
N PRO A 179 -11.80 4.09 0.00
CA PRO A 179 -10.68 4.84 -0.58
C PRO A 179 -11.03 6.27 -1.00
N LYS A 180 -12.27 6.50 -1.46
CA LYS A 180 -12.74 7.84 -1.84
C LYS A 180 -12.79 8.85 -0.68
N SER A 181 -12.83 8.38 0.57
CA SER A 181 -12.74 9.21 1.77
C SER A 181 -11.35 9.19 2.42
N ASP A 182 -10.43 8.34 1.96
CA ASP A 182 -9.12 8.21 2.55
C ASP A 182 -8.20 9.36 2.08
N PRO A 183 -7.57 10.12 2.99
CA PRO A 183 -6.62 11.16 2.63
C PRO A 183 -5.46 10.60 1.79
N GLY A 184 -5.09 11.30 0.73
CA GLY A 184 -3.95 10.94 -0.10
C GLY A 184 -4.18 9.75 -1.04
N PHE A 185 -5.40 9.22 -1.15
CA PHE A 185 -5.74 8.22 -2.16
C PHE A 185 -5.58 8.79 -3.58
N ILE A 186 -4.70 8.18 -4.38
CA ILE A 186 -4.38 8.61 -5.74
C ILE A 186 -5.30 7.94 -6.76
N GLY A 187 -5.57 6.65 -6.56
CA GLY A 187 -6.26 5.81 -7.53
C GLY A 187 -5.80 4.36 -7.48
N TYR A 188 -6.17 3.62 -8.53
CA TYR A 188 -5.88 2.21 -8.67
C TYR A 188 -4.86 1.94 -9.78
N GLY A 189 -3.88 1.08 -9.51
CA GLY A 189 -3.07 0.46 -10.55
C GLY A 189 -3.72 -0.84 -11.01
N VAL A 190 -4.15 -0.91 -12.27
CA VAL A 190 -4.92 -2.05 -12.80
C VAL A 190 -4.01 -3.26 -13.03
N PHE A 191 -4.44 -4.44 -12.56
CA PHE A 191 -3.69 -5.70 -12.65
C PHE A 191 -3.23 -6.03 -14.08
#